data_AF-A0A9N7MTL9-F1
#
_entry.id   AF-A0A9N7MTL9-F1
#
_cell.length_a   1.000
_cell.length_b   1.000
_cell.length_c   1.000
_cell.angle_alpha   90.00
_cell.angle_beta   90.00
_cell.angle_gamma   90.00
#
_symmetry.space_group_name_H-M   'P 1'
#
loop_
_entity.id
_entity.type
_entity.pdbx_description
1 polymer ?
#
loop_
_entity_poly.entity_id
_entity_poly.type
_entity_poly.pdbx_seq_one_letter_code
_entity_poly.pdbx_strand_id
1 'polypeptide(L)'
;MALVKPISKFNTFTPRIGGSRSPPCRKTHFAVKLSSAAQSAAAAKKKSQKQEIKETLLTPRFYTTDFDEMEQLFNTEINENLNMAEFEALLQEFKTDFNQTHFVRSNEFKEAAEKLEGPLRGIFVEFLERSCTAEFSGFLLYKELGRRLKKTNPVVAEIFSLMSRDEARHAGFLNKGLSDFNLALDLGFLTKARKYTFFKPKFIFYATYLSEKIGYWRYITIYRHLKENPDYQCYPIFKYFENWCQDENRHGDFFSALMKAQPQFLNDWKAKLWSRFFCLSVYVTMYLNDCQRTAFYEGIGLDTKEFDMHVIIETNRTTARIFPAVLDVENPEFKRKLDRMVEINEQILAIGESDDIPFVKNLKRIPHIAALASELLAAYLMKPIESGSVDFAEFEPGLVY
;
A
#
# COMPACT_ATOMS: atom_id res chain seq x y z
N MET A 1 37.32 -3.30 -3.07
CA MET A 1 38.14 -2.88 -4.23
C MET A 1 37.85 -3.79 -5.42
N ALA A 2 37.05 -3.32 -6.37
CA ALA A 2 37.04 -3.77 -7.76
C ALA A 2 36.26 -2.71 -8.55
N LEU A 3 36.98 -1.96 -9.37
CA LEU A 3 36.50 -0.86 -10.22
C LEU A 3 35.83 -1.42 -11.47
N VAL A 4 34.65 -0.92 -11.82
CA VAL A 4 34.10 -1.02 -13.18
C VAL A 4 33.74 0.38 -13.67
N LYS A 5 34.30 0.74 -14.82
CA LYS A 5 34.23 2.06 -15.48
C LYS A 5 32.89 2.27 -16.22
N PRO A 6 32.45 3.52 -16.43
CA PRO A 6 31.22 3.86 -17.15
C PRO A 6 31.45 3.96 -18.68
N ILE A 7 30.43 3.60 -19.46
CA ILE A 7 30.42 3.65 -20.92
C ILE A 7 29.46 4.76 -21.42
N SER A 8 30.08 5.82 -21.93
CA SER A 8 29.75 6.73 -23.05
C SER A 8 28.32 7.17 -23.42
N LYS A 9 28.14 8.50 -23.32
CA LYS A 9 27.77 9.52 -24.35
C LYS A 9 26.63 9.22 -25.35
N PHE A 10 25.58 10.04 -25.29
CA PHE A 10 24.69 10.30 -26.43
C PHE A 10 24.55 11.79 -26.75
N ASN A 11 24.52 12.06 -28.06
CA ASN A 11 24.54 13.35 -28.74
C ASN A 11 23.27 14.18 -28.50
N THR A 12 23.47 15.48 -28.32
CA THR A 12 22.47 16.54 -28.40
C THR A 12 22.11 16.84 -29.87
N PHE A 13 20.83 16.73 -30.22
CA PHE A 13 20.26 17.35 -31.42
C PHE A 13 18.97 18.09 -31.04
N THR A 14 19.01 19.43 -31.10
CA THR A 14 17.84 20.31 -30.96
C THR A 14 17.54 20.97 -32.31
N PRO A 15 16.30 20.92 -32.83
CA PRO A 15 15.88 21.81 -33.91
C PRO A 15 15.19 23.06 -33.34
N ARG A 16 15.69 24.24 -33.74
CA ARG A 16 15.01 25.54 -33.64
C ARG A 16 13.86 25.59 -34.64
N ILE A 17 12.67 26.00 -34.20
CA ILE A 17 11.60 26.48 -35.10
C ILE A 17 11.23 27.91 -34.71
N GLY A 18 11.30 28.78 -35.72
CA GLY A 18 11.14 30.23 -35.62
C GLY A 18 9.69 30.69 -35.50
N GLY A 19 9.54 31.86 -34.89
CA GLY A 19 8.28 32.56 -34.73
C GLY A 19 7.77 33.18 -36.03
N SER A 20 6.44 33.32 -36.10
CA SER A 20 5.76 34.18 -37.06
C SER A 20 4.83 35.14 -36.29
N ARG A 21 4.97 36.42 -36.64
CA ARG A 21 4.21 37.58 -36.14
C ARG A 21 2.82 37.62 -36.78
N SER A 22 1.79 37.91 -36.01
CA SER A 22 0.46 38.31 -36.50
C SER A 22 0.22 39.81 -36.24
N PRO A 23 -0.35 40.58 -37.20
CA PRO A 23 -0.63 42.01 -37.02
C PRO A 23 -2.06 42.28 -36.49
N PRO A 24 -2.34 43.50 -35.96
CA PRO A 24 -3.56 43.82 -35.23
C PRO A 24 -4.62 44.51 -36.10
N CYS A 25 -5.91 44.24 -35.86
CA CYS A 25 -7.04 45.03 -36.37
C CYS A 25 -8.32 44.56 -35.64
N ARG A 26 -9.35 45.33 -35.30
CA ARG A 26 -9.66 46.76 -35.28
C ARG A 26 -10.86 46.85 -34.31
N LYS A 27 -10.88 47.81 -33.40
CA LYS A 27 -12.02 48.04 -32.50
C LYS A 27 -13.19 48.64 -33.29
N THR A 28 -14.36 48.02 -33.23
CA THR A 28 -15.65 48.65 -33.58
C THR A 28 -16.56 48.61 -32.36
N HIS A 29 -16.90 49.79 -31.85
CA HIS A 29 -17.84 49.98 -30.77
C HIS A 29 -19.27 49.87 -31.33
N PHE A 30 -20.04 48.91 -30.82
CA PHE A 30 -21.50 48.97 -30.87
C PHE A 30 -22.01 49.11 -29.44
N ALA A 31 -22.64 50.25 -29.16
CA ALA A 31 -23.34 50.52 -27.93
C ALA A 31 -24.73 49.87 -28.01
N VAL A 32 -25.02 48.94 -27.11
CA VAL A 32 -26.39 48.51 -26.81
C VAL A 32 -26.61 48.73 -25.32
N LYS A 33 -27.43 49.73 -24.99
CA LYS A 33 -28.06 49.87 -23.67
C LYS A 33 -29.05 48.74 -23.51
N LEU A 34 -29.02 48.00 -22.40
CA LEU A 34 -30.20 47.38 -21.78
C LEU A 34 -29.92 46.92 -20.34
N SER A 35 -30.70 47.51 -19.44
CA SER A 35 -31.27 47.03 -18.18
C SER A 35 -30.49 46.06 -17.28
N SER A 36 -30.30 46.50 -16.03
CA SER A 36 -29.84 45.73 -14.89
C SER A 36 -30.79 44.58 -14.52
N ALA A 37 -30.27 43.36 -14.55
CA ALA A 37 -30.72 42.28 -13.69
C ALA A 37 -29.52 41.35 -13.44
N ALA A 38 -29.00 41.38 -12.21
CA ALA A 38 -27.96 40.46 -11.78
C ALA A 38 -28.55 39.04 -11.73
N GLN A 39 -28.12 38.19 -12.66
CA GLN A 39 -28.23 36.73 -12.53
C GLN A 39 -26.82 36.19 -12.29
N SER A 40 -26.63 35.66 -11.08
CA SER A 40 -25.46 34.86 -10.74
C SER A 40 -25.41 33.65 -11.67
N ALA A 41 -24.48 33.65 -12.62
CA ALA A 41 -24.17 32.48 -13.42
C ALA A 41 -23.55 31.42 -12.50
N ALA A 42 -24.36 30.45 -12.08
CA ALA A 42 -23.86 29.23 -11.48
C ALA A 42 -22.96 28.54 -12.51
N ALA A 43 -21.66 28.45 -12.21
CA ALA A 43 -20.73 27.67 -13.01
C ALA A 43 -21.25 26.23 -13.11
N ALA A 44 -21.58 25.81 -14.33
CA ALA A 44 -21.99 24.45 -14.61
C ALA A 44 -20.82 23.51 -14.26
N LYS A 45 -20.94 22.82 -13.12
CA LYS A 45 -20.09 21.66 -12.80
C LYS A 45 -20.22 20.66 -13.94
N LYS A 46 -19.19 20.52 -14.77
CA LYS A 46 -19.03 19.36 -15.64
C LYS A 46 -19.11 18.13 -14.73
N LYS A 47 -20.19 17.35 -14.87
CA LYS A 47 -20.27 15.99 -14.31
C LYS A 47 -19.11 15.21 -14.93
N SER A 48 -18.03 15.04 -14.18
CA SER A 48 -17.05 13.99 -14.47
C SER A 48 -17.84 12.68 -14.55
N GLN A 49 -17.82 12.02 -15.71
CA GLN A 49 -18.34 10.68 -15.84
C GLN A 49 -17.58 9.82 -14.84
N LYS A 50 -18.27 9.40 -13.76
CA LYS A 50 -17.75 8.44 -12.80
C LYS A 50 -17.48 7.15 -13.59
N GLN A 51 -16.23 6.92 -13.95
CA GLN A 51 -15.76 5.61 -14.32
C GLN A 51 -15.98 4.72 -13.10
N GLU A 52 -16.88 3.73 -13.24
CA GLU A 52 -17.13 2.75 -12.20
C GLU A 52 -15.83 1.98 -11.98
N ILE A 53 -15.26 2.05 -10.78
CA ILE A 53 -14.04 1.32 -10.43
C ILE A 53 -14.35 -0.15 -10.61
N LYS A 54 -13.77 -0.79 -11.64
CA LYS A 54 -13.88 -2.24 -11.84
C LYS A 54 -13.31 -2.91 -10.59
N GLU A 55 -14.18 -3.51 -9.78
CA GLU A 55 -13.77 -4.28 -8.61
C GLU A 55 -13.03 -5.53 -9.10
N THR A 56 -11.73 -5.59 -8.81
CA THR A 56 -10.90 -6.77 -9.02
C THR A 56 -10.63 -7.44 -7.68
N LEU A 57 -10.01 -8.62 -7.68
CA LEU A 57 -9.48 -9.23 -6.45
C LEU A 57 -8.50 -8.28 -5.74
N LEU A 58 -7.85 -7.39 -6.49
CA LEU A 58 -6.75 -6.52 -6.07
C LEU A 58 -7.18 -5.11 -5.65
N THR A 59 -8.49 -4.80 -5.69
CA THR A 59 -9.02 -3.50 -5.27
C THR A 59 -9.08 -3.44 -3.73
N PRO A 60 -8.62 -2.34 -3.09
CA PRO A 60 -8.72 -2.18 -1.63
C PRO A 60 -10.16 -2.37 -1.14
N ARG A 61 -10.33 -3.15 -0.08
CA ARG A 61 -11.64 -3.48 0.53
C ARG A 61 -11.74 -2.87 1.91
N PHE A 62 -12.97 -2.68 2.38
CA PHE A 62 -13.22 -2.29 3.77
C PHE A 62 -13.41 -3.55 4.60
N TYR A 63 -12.84 -3.59 5.79
CA TYR A 63 -12.80 -4.80 6.61
C TYR A 63 -13.58 -4.64 7.91
N THR A 64 -14.13 -5.75 8.39
CA THR A 64 -14.76 -5.89 9.72
C THR A 64 -14.39 -7.24 10.32
N THR A 65 -14.60 -7.40 11.63
CA THR A 65 -14.17 -8.58 12.38
C THR A 65 -15.20 -9.06 13.37
N ASP A 66 -14.91 -10.21 13.96
CA ASP A 66 -15.56 -10.70 15.16
C ASP A 66 -15.07 -9.90 16.38
N PHE A 67 -15.84 -8.88 16.77
CA PHE A 67 -15.47 -7.99 17.88
C PHE A 67 -15.59 -8.67 19.24
N ASP A 68 -16.50 -9.63 19.38
CA ASP A 68 -16.67 -10.37 20.63
C ASP A 68 -15.45 -11.29 20.85
N GLU A 69 -14.96 -11.93 19.78
CA GLU A 69 -13.71 -12.69 19.82
C GLU A 69 -12.50 -11.78 20.10
N MET A 70 -12.42 -10.57 19.50
CA MET A 70 -11.38 -9.59 19.85
C MET A 70 -11.43 -9.18 21.33
N GLU A 71 -12.62 -8.93 21.89
CA GLU A 71 -12.77 -8.61 23.31
C GLU A 71 -12.27 -9.76 24.20
N GLN A 72 -12.58 -11.02 23.87
CA GLN A 72 -12.07 -12.17 24.61
C GLN A 72 -10.53 -12.27 24.54
N LEU A 73 -9.94 -12.08 23.36
CA LEU A 73 -8.49 -12.17 23.16
C LEU A 73 -7.72 -11.13 23.98
N PHE A 74 -8.29 -9.95 24.21
CA PHE A 74 -7.66 -8.86 24.97
C PHE A 74 -8.16 -8.70 26.40
N ASN A 75 -9.07 -9.57 26.86
CA ASN A 75 -9.55 -9.53 28.22
C ASN A 75 -8.44 -9.93 29.20
N THR A 76 -8.09 -9.00 30.08
CA THR A 76 -7.01 -9.15 31.08
C THR A 76 -7.30 -10.20 32.16
N GLU A 77 -8.57 -10.56 32.37
CA GLU A 77 -8.99 -11.61 33.30
C GLU A 77 -8.99 -13.00 32.65
N ILE A 78 -9.07 -13.07 31.31
CA ILE A 78 -9.19 -14.33 30.55
C ILE A 78 -7.85 -14.73 29.93
N ASN A 79 -7.08 -13.76 29.41
CA ASN A 79 -5.84 -14.03 28.70
C ASN A 79 -4.60 -13.66 29.55
N GLU A 80 -4.02 -14.68 30.18
CA GLU A 80 -2.81 -14.55 31.01
C GLU A 80 -1.53 -14.23 30.20
N ASN A 81 -1.54 -14.38 28.88
CA ASN A 81 -0.37 -14.13 28.02
C ASN A 81 -0.21 -12.64 27.65
N LEU A 82 -1.12 -11.77 28.09
CA LEU A 82 -1.03 -10.33 27.84
C LEU A 82 0.14 -9.74 28.65
N ASN A 83 1.25 -9.45 27.97
CA ASN A 83 2.35 -8.71 28.56
C ASN A 83 2.01 -7.22 28.66
N MET A 84 1.28 -6.83 29.71
CA MET A 84 0.81 -5.46 29.86
C MET A 84 1.94 -4.42 29.96
N ALA A 85 3.11 -4.79 30.47
CA ALA A 85 4.26 -3.88 30.51
C ALA A 85 4.75 -3.50 29.10
N GLU A 86 4.77 -4.45 28.16
CA GLU A 86 5.10 -4.20 26.75
C GLU A 86 4.04 -3.31 26.09
N PHE A 87 2.75 -3.58 26.32
CA PHE A 87 1.67 -2.73 25.81
C PHE A 87 1.70 -1.31 26.39
N GLU A 88 2.01 -1.15 27.67
CA GLU A 88 2.15 0.16 28.30
C GLU A 88 3.34 0.94 27.71
N ALA A 89 4.47 0.28 27.45
CA ALA A 89 5.62 0.89 26.79
C ALA A 89 5.28 1.36 25.37
N LEU A 90 4.64 0.50 24.57
CA LEU A 90 4.15 0.84 23.25
C LEU A 90 3.17 2.02 23.31
N LEU A 91 2.24 2.02 24.26
CA LEU A 91 1.29 3.12 24.44
C LEU A 91 1.99 4.46 24.68
N GLN A 92 3.08 4.50 25.46
CA GLN A 92 3.86 5.73 25.65
C GLN A 92 4.50 6.20 24.34
N GLU A 93 4.99 5.27 23.53
CA GLU A 93 5.54 5.59 22.22
C GLU A 93 4.48 6.22 21.30
N PHE A 94 3.30 5.60 21.20
CA PHE A 94 2.17 6.13 20.41
C PHE A 94 1.70 7.51 20.90
N LYS A 95 1.70 7.73 22.22
CA LYS A 95 1.35 9.02 22.85
C LYS A 95 2.36 10.12 22.53
N THR A 96 3.62 9.77 22.37
CA THR A 96 4.69 10.75 22.08
C THR A 96 4.51 11.39 20.70
N ASP A 97 3.90 10.69 19.74
CA ASP A 97 3.52 11.22 18.42
C ASP A 97 4.66 11.98 17.72
N PHE A 98 5.79 11.31 17.51
CA PHE A 98 6.99 11.91 16.89
C PHE A 98 6.71 12.56 15.52
N ASN A 99 5.62 12.15 14.85
CA ASN A 99 5.24 12.62 13.51
C ASN A 99 4.14 13.69 13.50
N GLN A 100 3.75 14.24 14.66
CA GLN A 100 2.66 15.21 14.78
C GLN A 100 2.78 16.40 13.80
N THR A 101 3.99 16.93 13.61
CA THR A 101 4.27 18.11 12.77
C THR A 101 4.83 17.76 11.39
N HIS A 102 4.99 16.48 11.06
CA HIS A 102 5.66 16.03 9.83
C HIS A 102 4.81 16.26 8.58
N PHE A 103 3.50 16.07 8.66
CA PHE A 103 2.60 16.05 7.49
C PHE A 103 2.12 17.44 7.05
N VAL A 104 3.08 18.36 6.93
CA VAL A 104 2.86 19.74 6.46
C VAL A 104 3.34 19.86 5.02
N ARG A 105 2.44 20.31 4.14
CA ARG A 105 2.69 20.40 2.69
C ARG A 105 3.37 21.72 2.34
N SER A 106 4.28 21.67 1.37
CA SER A 106 4.89 22.84 0.75
C SER A 106 4.22 23.20 -0.59
N ASN A 107 4.57 24.35 -1.17
CA ASN A 107 4.08 24.76 -2.49
C ASN A 107 4.58 23.84 -3.63
N GLU A 108 5.65 23.07 -3.40
CA GLU A 108 6.23 22.13 -4.37
C GLU A 108 5.22 21.09 -4.86
N PHE A 109 4.25 20.73 -4.03
CA PHE A 109 3.24 19.71 -4.36
C PHE A 109 2.41 20.10 -5.58
N LYS A 110 1.89 21.33 -5.59
CA LYS A 110 1.05 21.82 -6.67
C LYS A 110 1.85 21.96 -7.97
N GLU A 111 3.06 22.51 -7.88
CA GLU A 111 3.94 22.66 -9.04
C GLU A 111 4.32 21.30 -9.65
N ALA A 112 4.57 20.28 -8.83
CA ALA A 112 4.85 18.93 -9.30
C ALA A 112 3.63 18.28 -9.98
N ALA A 113 2.44 18.44 -9.40
CA ALA A 113 1.20 17.94 -10.01
C ALA A 113 0.89 18.58 -11.37
N GLU A 114 1.23 19.86 -11.55
CA GLU A 114 1.06 20.57 -12.84
C GLU A 114 2.04 20.07 -13.91
N LYS A 115 3.23 19.60 -13.52
CA LYS A 115 4.25 19.02 -14.42
C LYS A 115 4.00 17.55 -14.78
N LEU A 116 3.18 16.84 -13.99
CA LEU A 116 2.82 15.45 -14.24
C LEU A 116 1.78 15.35 -15.36
N GLU A 117 2.23 14.88 -16.52
CA GLU A 117 1.43 14.73 -17.75
C GLU A 117 1.37 13.27 -18.25
N GLY A 118 0.49 13.03 -19.23
CA GLY A 118 0.43 11.75 -19.95
C GLY A 118 0.04 10.54 -19.10
N PRO A 119 0.46 9.32 -19.51
CA PRO A 119 0.14 8.08 -18.80
C PRO A 119 0.59 8.05 -17.34
N LEU A 120 1.75 8.66 -17.03
CA LEU A 120 2.30 8.71 -15.68
C LEU A 120 1.37 9.46 -14.71
N ARG A 121 0.72 10.54 -15.18
CA ARG A 121 -0.29 11.25 -14.38
C ARG A 121 -1.43 10.34 -13.95
N GLY A 122 -1.97 9.54 -14.88
CA GLY A 122 -3.08 8.63 -14.60
C GLY A 122 -2.70 7.55 -13.60
N ILE A 123 -1.53 6.94 -13.79
CA ILE A 123 -0.97 5.93 -12.90
C ILE A 123 -0.73 6.49 -11.49
N PHE A 124 -0.18 7.70 -11.40
CA PHE A 124 0.08 8.34 -10.11
C PHE A 124 -1.21 8.72 -9.37
N VAL A 125 -2.23 9.18 -10.08
CA VAL A 125 -3.56 9.40 -9.49
C VAL A 125 -4.17 8.09 -8.99
N GLU A 126 -4.09 7.00 -9.75
CA GLU A 126 -4.56 5.68 -9.31
C GLU A 126 -3.82 5.22 -8.03
N PHE A 127 -2.50 5.43 -7.97
CA PHE A 127 -1.70 5.17 -6.78
C PHE A 127 -2.24 5.93 -5.57
N LEU A 128 -2.42 7.24 -5.68
CA LEU A 128 -2.97 8.07 -4.59
C LEU A 128 -4.37 7.62 -4.14
N GLU A 129 -5.26 7.32 -5.09
CA GLU A 129 -6.63 6.87 -4.78
C GLU A 129 -6.64 5.53 -4.05
N ARG A 130 -5.85 4.56 -4.51
CA ARG A 130 -5.76 3.23 -3.90
C ARG A 130 -5.13 3.28 -2.53
N SER A 131 -4.00 3.97 -2.38
CA SER A 131 -3.34 4.14 -1.08
C SER A 131 -4.27 4.84 -0.10
N CYS A 132 -4.91 5.94 -0.50
CA CYS A 132 -5.85 6.67 0.37
C CYS A 132 -7.00 5.78 0.85
N THR A 133 -7.53 4.94 -0.04
CA THR A 133 -8.60 3.99 0.28
C THR A 133 -8.13 2.90 1.25
N ALA A 134 -6.89 2.44 1.13
CA ALA A 134 -6.30 1.43 2.01
C ALA A 134 -6.11 1.97 3.44
N GLU A 135 -5.44 3.12 3.60
CA GLU A 135 -5.23 3.74 4.94
C GLU A 135 -6.57 4.07 5.60
N PHE A 136 -7.52 4.59 4.82
CA PHE A 136 -8.85 4.90 5.33
C PHE A 136 -9.62 3.64 5.78
N SER A 137 -9.39 2.49 5.15
CA SER A 137 -9.95 1.23 5.60
C SER A 137 -9.35 0.78 6.95
N GLY A 138 -8.03 0.88 7.11
CA GLY A 138 -7.34 0.59 8.37
C GLY A 138 -7.88 1.45 9.51
N PHE A 139 -7.96 2.77 9.27
CA PHE A 139 -8.57 3.74 10.19
C PHE A 139 -9.94 3.29 10.73
N LEU A 140 -10.86 2.87 9.86
CA LEU A 140 -12.21 2.48 10.27
C LEU A 140 -12.21 1.27 11.20
N LEU A 141 -11.38 0.26 10.89
CA LEU A 141 -11.25 -0.95 11.70
C LEU A 141 -10.65 -0.62 13.07
N TYR A 142 -9.54 0.12 13.11
CA TYR A 142 -8.83 0.45 14.35
C TYR A 142 -9.66 1.35 15.25
N LYS A 143 -10.39 2.32 14.68
CA LYS A 143 -11.30 3.18 15.43
C LYS A 143 -12.40 2.38 16.12
N GLU A 144 -12.98 1.40 15.45
CA GLU A 144 -14.02 0.55 16.04
C GLU A 144 -13.43 -0.36 17.13
N LEU A 145 -12.24 -0.95 16.92
CA LEU A 145 -11.54 -1.73 17.95
C LEU A 145 -11.23 -0.90 19.20
N GLY A 146 -10.69 0.31 19.03
CA GLY A 146 -10.43 1.22 20.15
C GLY A 146 -11.69 1.59 20.93
N ARG A 147 -12.83 1.71 20.26
CA ARG A 147 -14.12 1.95 20.93
C ARG A 147 -14.62 0.74 21.71
N ARG A 148 -14.52 -0.46 21.13
CA ARG A 148 -15.03 -1.72 21.71
C ARG A 148 -14.23 -2.15 22.93
N LEU A 149 -12.91 -2.13 22.80
CA LEU A 149 -12.00 -2.65 23.83
C LEU A 149 -11.87 -1.75 25.07
N LYS A 150 -12.45 -0.54 25.07
CA LYS A 150 -12.26 0.47 26.12
C LYS A 150 -12.57 -0.01 27.53
N LYS A 151 -13.54 -0.92 27.69
CA LYS A 151 -13.89 -1.51 28.99
C LYS A 151 -13.06 -2.75 29.33
N THR A 152 -12.67 -3.51 28.31
CA THR A 152 -12.02 -4.82 28.44
C THR A 152 -10.51 -4.70 28.63
N ASN A 153 -9.88 -3.79 27.88
CA ASN A 153 -8.46 -3.48 27.98
C ASN A 153 -8.22 -2.02 27.57
N PRO A 154 -8.27 -1.07 28.53
CA PRO A 154 -8.13 0.36 28.24
C PRO A 154 -6.82 0.74 27.54
N VAL A 155 -5.71 0.04 27.84
CA VAL A 155 -4.39 0.29 27.23
C VAL A 155 -4.41 -0.06 25.75
N VAL A 156 -4.80 -1.29 25.41
CA VAL A 156 -4.90 -1.74 24.01
C VAL A 156 -5.92 -0.91 23.23
N ALA A 157 -7.04 -0.55 23.87
CA ALA A 157 -8.05 0.33 23.28
C ALA A 157 -7.49 1.72 22.93
N GLU A 158 -6.64 2.27 23.79
CA GLU A 158 -5.99 3.56 23.55
C GLU A 158 -4.96 3.47 22.43
N ILE A 159 -4.17 2.39 22.36
CA ILE A 159 -3.24 2.14 21.25
C ILE A 159 -4.00 2.09 19.92
N PHE A 160 -5.07 1.29 19.80
CA PHE A 160 -5.89 1.26 18.58
C PHE A 160 -6.47 2.63 18.22
N SER A 161 -6.84 3.43 19.21
CA SER A 161 -7.32 4.80 18.98
C SER A 161 -6.22 5.71 18.41
N LEU A 162 -4.98 5.59 18.91
CA LEU A 162 -3.82 6.35 18.42
C LEU A 162 -3.35 5.87 17.05
N MET A 163 -3.35 4.56 16.80
CA MET A 163 -3.12 3.99 15.47
C MET A 163 -4.16 4.50 14.47
N SER A 164 -5.45 4.57 14.87
CA SER A 164 -6.48 5.17 14.01
C SER A 164 -6.25 6.66 13.72
N ARG A 165 -5.61 7.42 14.63
CA ARG A 165 -5.21 8.80 14.37
C ARG A 165 -4.16 8.84 13.26
N ASP A 166 -3.18 7.95 13.31
CA ASP A 166 -2.07 7.90 12.35
C ASP A 166 -2.60 7.51 10.95
N GLU A 167 -3.43 6.47 10.85
CA GLU A 167 -4.12 6.09 9.59
C GLU A 167 -5.01 7.21 9.01
N ALA A 168 -5.73 7.93 9.87
CA ALA A 168 -6.54 9.06 9.44
C ALA A 168 -5.68 10.21 8.90
N ARG A 169 -4.50 10.44 9.49
CA ARG A 169 -3.52 11.43 9.06
C ARG A 169 -2.96 11.06 7.68
N HIS A 170 -2.59 9.79 7.51
CA HIS A 170 -2.11 9.19 6.27
C HIS A 170 -3.13 9.30 5.13
N ALA A 171 -4.35 8.80 5.34
CA ALA A 171 -5.45 8.93 4.38
C ALA A 171 -5.74 10.39 4.04
N GLY A 172 -5.76 11.27 5.06
CA GLY A 172 -5.96 12.70 4.89
C GLY A 172 -4.87 13.37 4.07
N PHE A 173 -3.61 12.95 4.24
CA PHE A 173 -2.47 13.47 3.48
C PHE A 173 -2.52 13.05 2.02
N LEU A 174 -2.85 11.77 1.75
CA LEU A 174 -3.04 11.26 0.38
C LEU A 174 -4.23 11.94 -0.32
N ASN A 175 -5.36 12.12 0.38
CA ASN A 175 -6.53 12.81 -0.17
C ASN A 175 -6.24 14.28 -0.49
N LYS A 176 -5.42 14.94 0.33
CA LYS A 176 -4.89 16.29 0.01
C LYS A 176 -4.01 16.26 -1.24
N GLY A 177 -3.21 15.22 -1.44
CA GLY A 177 -2.45 15.03 -2.68
C GLY A 177 -3.35 14.98 -3.93
N LEU A 178 -4.45 14.21 -3.87
CA LEU A 178 -5.44 14.14 -4.95
C LEU A 178 -6.01 15.51 -5.35
N SER A 179 -6.13 16.43 -4.38
CA SER A 179 -6.66 17.78 -4.64
C SER A 179 -5.78 18.59 -5.60
N ASP A 180 -4.48 18.31 -5.68
CA ASP A 180 -3.60 18.96 -6.67
C ASP A 180 -3.92 18.53 -8.10
N PHE A 181 -4.53 17.36 -8.24
CA PHE A 181 -5.01 16.81 -9.51
C PHE A 181 -6.47 17.19 -9.78
N ASN A 182 -7.06 18.07 -8.95
CA ASN A 182 -8.48 18.45 -8.94
C ASN A 182 -9.42 17.27 -8.66
N LEU A 183 -8.96 16.31 -7.86
CA LEU A 183 -9.70 15.14 -7.41
C LEU A 183 -9.83 15.16 -5.90
N ALA A 184 -10.87 14.53 -5.37
CA ALA A 184 -11.02 14.33 -3.93
C ALA A 184 -11.90 13.11 -3.68
N LEU A 185 -11.48 12.25 -2.77
CA LEU A 185 -12.31 11.16 -2.27
C LEU A 185 -13.22 11.67 -1.16
N ASP A 186 -14.51 11.38 -1.29
CA ASP A 186 -15.48 11.57 -0.22
C ASP A 186 -15.41 10.36 0.72
N LEU A 187 -14.52 10.46 1.71
CA LEU A 187 -14.28 9.40 2.70
C LEU A 187 -15.54 9.08 3.52
N GLY A 188 -16.38 10.09 3.79
CA GLY A 188 -17.65 9.91 4.50
C GLY A 188 -18.66 9.12 3.68
N PHE A 189 -18.74 9.38 2.38
CA PHE A 189 -19.53 8.57 1.45
C PHE A 189 -18.98 7.14 1.34
N LEU A 190 -17.66 6.96 1.20
CA LEU A 190 -17.04 5.63 1.10
C LEU A 190 -17.41 4.73 2.28
N THR A 191 -17.42 5.29 3.50
CA THR A 191 -17.83 4.59 4.73
C THR A 191 -19.24 3.98 4.63
N LYS A 192 -20.17 4.65 3.95
CA LYS A 192 -21.58 4.24 3.82
C LYS A 192 -21.84 3.36 2.60
N ALA A 193 -21.09 3.60 1.52
CA ALA A 193 -21.36 2.99 0.23
C ALA A 193 -20.61 1.67 0.01
N ARG A 194 -19.46 1.47 0.66
CA ARG A 194 -18.64 0.26 0.46
C ARG A 194 -19.17 -0.93 1.28
N LYS A 195 -19.06 -2.11 0.69
CA LYS A 195 -19.33 -3.38 1.37
C LYS A 195 -18.16 -3.73 2.29
N TYR A 196 -18.47 -4.10 3.52
CA TYR A 196 -17.49 -4.61 4.47
C TYR A 196 -17.25 -6.09 4.22
N THR A 197 -15.98 -6.48 4.20
CA THR A 197 -15.52 -7.86 4.08
C THR A 197 -15.15 -8.34 5.47
N PHE A 198 -15.76 -9.44 5.90
CA PHE A 198 -15.48 -10.02 7.20
C PHE A 198 -14.17 -10.82 7.19
N PHE A 199 -13.33 -10.60 8.19
CA PHE A 199 -12.17 -11.42 8.50
C PHE A 199 -12.22 -11.88 9.96
N LYS A 200 -11.81 -13.12 10.22
CA LYS A 200 -11.64 -13.60 11.60
C LYS A 200 -10.43 -12.89 12.26
N PRO A 201 -10.47 -12.61 13.58
CA PRO A 201 -9.37 -11.96 14.30
C PRO A 201 -7.99 -12.55 14.03
N LYS A 202 -7.87 -13.89 14.05
CA LYS A 202 -6.65 -14.60 13.70
C LYS A 202 -6.04 -14.13 12.37
N PHE A 203 -6.88 -13.99 11.35
CA PHE A 203 -6.43 -13.60 10.01
C PHE A 203 -6.08 -12.13 9.90
N ILE A 204 -6.75 -11.27 10.67
CA ILE A 204 -6.40 -9.85 10.78
C ILE A 204 -4.99 -9.71 11.33
N PHE A 205 -4.62 -10.46 12.37
CA PHE A 205 -3.27 -10.35 12.93
C PHE A 205 -2.17 -10.70 11.93
N TYR A 206 -2.29 -11.82 11.20
CA TYR A 206 -1.30 -12.15 10.17
C TYR A 206 -1.31 -11.14 9.01
N ALA A 207 -2.50 -10.83 8.48
CA ALA A 207 -2.64 -10.00 7.30
C ALA A 207 -2.19 -8.55 7.56
N THR A 208 -2.60 -7.99 8.70
CA THR A 208 -2.22 -6.64 9.09
C THR A 208 -0.74 -6.57 9.44
N TYR A 209 -0.20 -7.48 10.26
CA TYR A 209 1.24 -7.50 10.53
C TYR A 209 2.07 -7.53 9.24
N LEU A 210 1.68 -8.37 8.27
CA LEU A 210 2.33 -8.40 6.96
C LEU A 210 2.11 -7.13 6.14
N SER A 211 0.93 -6.50 6.18
CA SER A 211 0.67 -5.26 5.44
C SER A 211 1.52 -4.11 5.95
N GLU A 212 1.68 -3.98 7.28
CA GLU A 212 2.55 -2.97 7.89
C GLU A 212 4.01 -3.20 7.47
N LYS A 213 4.52 -4.43 7.58
CA LYS A 213 5.93 -4.73 7.27
C LYS A 213 6.22 -4.63 5.76
N ILE A 214 5.31 -5.06 4.89
CA ILE A 214 5.52 -4.92 3.45
C ILE A 214 5.39 -3.45 3.00
N GLY A 215 4.45 -2.70 3.58
CA GLY A 215 4.28 -1.26 3.35
C GLY A 215 5.55 -0.49 3.69
N TYR A 216 6.11 -0.75 4.88
CA TYR A 216 7.41 -0.22 5.32
C TYR A 216 8.49 -0.43 4.26
N TRP A 217 8.74 -1.69 3.87
CA TRP A 217 9.83 -2.03 2.95
C TRP A 217 9.64 -1.43 1.56
N ARG A 218 8.40 -1.35 1.06
CA ARG A 218 8.09 -0.69 -0.21
C ARG A 218 8.45 0.79 -0.17
N TYR A 219 7.91 1.50 0.81
CA TYR A 219 8.01 2.95 0.87
C TYR A 219 9.43 3.40 1.23
N ILE A 220 10.13 2.71 2.13
CA ILE A 220 11.52 3.05 2.46
C ILE A 220 12.46 2.79 1.26
N THR A 221 12.22 1.73 0.49
CA THR A 221 13.01 1.42 -0.71
C THR A 221 12.81 2.50 -1.78
N ILE A 222 11.56 2.90 -2.04
CA ILE A 222 11.26 4.00 -2.97
C ILE A 222 11.90 5.31 -2.48
N TYR A 223 11.79 5.63 -1.19
CA TYR A 223 12.39 6.84 -0.62
C TYR A 223 13.91 6.87 -0.80
N ARG A 224 14.61 5.79 -0.45
CA ARG A 224 16.08 5.70 -0.57
C ARG A 224 16.52 5.84 -2.02
N HIS A 225 15.85 5.13 -2.94
CA HIS A 225 16.12 5.23 -4.37
C HIS A 225 15.96 6.66 -4.90
N LEU A 226 14.85 7.32 -4.57
CA LEU A 226 14.58 8.69 -5.05
C LEU A 226 15.47 9.74 -4.38
N LYS A 227 15.97 9.48 -3.17
CA LYS A 227 16.96 10.32 -2.50
C LYS A 227 18.32 10.26 -3.21
N GLU A 228 18.72 9.08 -3.69
CA GLU A 228 19.94 8.90 -4.48
C GLU A 228 19.78 9.36 -5.93
N ASN A 229 18.56 9.30 -6.47
CA ASN A 229 18.24 9.66 -7.84
C ASN A 229 17.13 10.72 -7.93
N PRO A 230 17.40 11.98 -7.54
CA PRO A 230 16.38 13.02 -7.41
C PRO A 230 15.69 13.38 -8.74
N ASP A 231 16.32 13.10 -9.88
CA ASP A 231 15.76 13.35 -11.22
C ASP A 231 14.51 12.50 -11.50
N TYR A 232 14.35 11.35 -10.84
CA TYR A 232 13.17 10.49 -10.95
C TYR A 232 12.04 10.87 -9.98
N GLN A 233 12.25 11.87 -9.13
CA GLN A 233 11.25 12.26 -8.14
C GLN A 233 10.12 13.07 -8.77
N CYS A 234 9.06 12.38 -9.18
CA CYS A 234 7.95 12.96 -9.93
C CYS A 234 6.94 13.75 -9.05
N TYR A 235 6.92 13.52 -7.74
CA TYR A 235 6.03 14.21 -6.81
C TYR A 235 6.61 14.25 -5.38
N PRO A 236 6.38 15.32 -4.57
CA PRO A 236 7.04 15.46 -3.27
C PRO A 236 6.61 14.47 -2.18
N ILE A 237 5.52 13.71 -2.37
CA ILE A 237 5.00 12.77 -1.35
C ILE A 237 6.05 11.78 -0.86
N PHE A 238 6.94 11.33 -1.76
CA PHE A 238 7.97 10.35 -1.45
C PHE A 238 8.96 10.85 -0.39
N LYS A 239 9.17 12.17 -0.28
CA LYS A 239 10.03 12.77 0.77
C LYS A 239 9.49 12.53 2.19
N TYR A 240 8.21 12.21 2.31
CA TYR A 240 7.54 12.03 3.60
C TYR A 240 7.55 10.56 4.06
N PHE A 241 7.93 9.63 3.18
CA PHE A 241 7.85 8.21 3.43
C PHE A 241 8.78 7.72 4.54
N GLU A 242 9.94 8.35 4.77
CA GLU A 242 10.85 7.94 5.86
C GLU A 242 10.17 7.97 7.23
N ASN A 243 9.54 9.10 7.57
CA ASN A 243 8.82 9.26 8.84
C ASN A 243 7.48 8.52 8.85
N TRP A 244 6.78 8.47 7.71
CA TRP A 244 5.58 7.64 7.56
C TRP A 244 5.90 6.18 7.91
N CYS A 245 6.98 5.62 7.36
CA CYS A 245 7.44 4.26 7.65
C CYS A 245 7.72 4.04 9.15
N GLN A 246 8.03 5.08 9.92
CA GLN A 246 8.16 4.95 11.37
C GLN A 246 6.81 4.73 12.07
N ASP A 247 5.71 5.32 11.56
CA ASP A 247 4.35 4.99 12.03
C ASP A 247 4.06 3.50 11.74
N GLU A 248 4.25 3.06 10.49
CA GLU A 248 4.05 1.64 10.09
C GLU A 248 4.91 0.67 10.90
N ASN A 249 6.15 1.06 11.23
CA ASN A 249 7.01 0.20 12.04
C ASN A 249 6.43 0.02 13.45
N ARG A 250 5.99 1.11 14.10
CA ARG A 250 5.32 1.07 15.41
C ARG A 250 4.02 0.28 15.37
N HIS A 251 3.23 0.43 14.32
CA HIS A 251 2.04 -0.39 14.09
C HIS A 251 2.41 -1.87 14.04
N GLY A 252 3.42 -2.22 13.24
CA GLY A 252 3.92 -3.59 13.13
C GLY A 252 4.45 -4.15 14.46
N ASP A 253 5.10 -3.33 15.28
CA ASP A 253 5.61 -3.73 16.59
C ASP A 253 4.47 -3.95 17.59
N PHE A 254 3.42 -3.14 17.54
CA PHE A 254 2.19 -3.40 18.26
C PHE A 254 1.52 -4.70 17.82
N PHE A 255 1.36 -4.96 16.51
CA PHE A 255 0.80 -6.22 16.03
C PHE A 255 1.66 -7.43 16.38
N SER A 256 2.98 -7.28 16.44
CA SER A 256 3.90 -8.30 16.97
C SER A 256 3.55 -8.63 18.43
N ALA A 257 3.40 -7.63 19.30
CA ALA A 257 2.98 -7.83 20.68
C ALA A 257 1.59 -8.49 20.79
N LEU A 258 0.64 -8.10 19.93
CA LEU A 258 -0.68 -8.75 19.86
C LEU A 258 -0.56 -10.23 19.49
N MET A 259 0.32 -10.59 18.55
CA MET A 259 0.54 -11.99 18.18
C MET A 259 1.24 -12.79 19.28
N LYS A 260 2.24 -12.20 19.96
CA LYS A 260 2.92 -12.84 21.11
C LYS A 260 1.96 -13.12 22.26
N ALA A 261 1.02 -12.22 22.51
CA ALA A 261 -0.05 -12.43 23.49
C ALA A 261 -1.06 -13.53 23.11
N GLN A 262 -0.94 -14.12 21.92
CA GLN A 262 -1.79 -15.19 21.41
C GLN A 262 -0.94 -16.37 20.92
N PRO A 263 -0.36 -17.17 21.84
CA PRO A 263 0.57 -18.26 21.51
C PRO A 263 0.04 -19.25 20.46
N GLN A 264 -1.27 -19.46 20.39
CA GLN A 264 -1.95 -20.29 19.39
C GLN A 264 -1.79 -19.79 17.94
N PHE A 265 -1.29 -18.57 17.74
CA PHE A 265 -0.95 -18.02 16.43
C PHE A 265 0.53 -18.14 16.08
N LEU A 266 1.38 -18.59 17.01
CA LEU A 266 2.82 -18.68 16.79
C LEU A 266 3.38 -20.09 17.07
N ASN A 267 2.79 -20.88 17.95
CA ASN A 267 3.48 -22.04 18.51
C ASN A 267 3.06 -23.40 17.93
N ASP A 268 1.97 -23.48 17.17
CA ASP A 268 1.45 -24.75 16.66
C ASP A 268 1.80 -25.00 15.18
N TRP A 269 1.66 -26.26 14.73
CA TRP A 269 1.90 -26.61 13.33
C TRP A 269 0.92 -25.91 12.38
N LYS A 270 -0.28 -25.54 12.85
CA LYS A 270 -1.25 -24.77 12.08
C LYS A 270 -0.74 -23.34 11.88
N ALA A 271 -0.10 -22.73 12.88
CA ALA A 271 0.51 -21.42 12.79
C ALA A 271 1.59 -21.38 11.73
N LYS A 272 2.42 -22.43 11.61
CA LYS A 272 3.38 -22.58 10.50
C LYS A 272 2.71 -22.58 9.13
N LEU A 273 1.58 -23.26 8.98
CA LEU A 273 0.84 -23.27 7.72
C LEU A 273 0.22 -21.89 7.42
N TRP A 274 -0.40 -21.26 8.43
CA TRP A 274 -1.03 -19.96 8.27
C TRP A 274 -0.02 -18.85 7.96
N SER A 275 1.08 -18.78 8.71
CA SER A 275 2.14 -17.78 8.46
C SER A 275 2.68 -17.87 7.04
N ARG A 276 2.99 -19.08 6.55
CA ARG A 276 3.41 -19.32 5.16
C ARG A 276 2.33 -18.97 4.14
N PHE A 277 1.08 -19.30 4.44
CA PHE A 277 -0.06 -18.99 3.56
C PHE A 277 -0.22 -17.49 3.39
N PHE A 278 -0.17 -16.72 4.48
CA PHE A 278 -0.28 -15.26 4.42
C PHE A 278 0.93 -14.62 3.75
N CYS A 279 2.16 -15.09 4.04
CA CYS A 279 3.36 -14.65 3.31
C CYS A 279 3.18 -14.84 1.81
N LEU A 280 2.81 -16.04 1.37
CA LEU A 280 2.64 -16.34 -0.07
C LEU A 280 1.55 -15.46 -0.69
N SER A 281 0.41 -15.34 -0.02
CA SER A 281 -0.72 -14.57 -0.51
C SER A 281 -0.35 -13.11 -0.70
N VAL A 282 0.33 -12.50 0.27
CA VAL A 282 0.77 -11.09 0.18
C VAL A 282 1.82 -10.92 -0.92
N TYR A 283 2.85 -11.78 -0.97
CA TYR A 283 3.93 -11.67 -1.95
C TYR A 283 3.46 -11.85 -3.38
N VAL A 284 2.62 -12.86 -3.64
CA VAL A 284 2.06 -13.10 -4.98
C VAL A 284 1.12 -11.96 -5.37
N THR A 285 0.27 -11.50 -4.45
CA THR A 285 -0.66 -10.39 -4.71
C THR A 285 0.10 -9.13 -5.09
N MET A 286 1.17 -8.80 -4.36
CA MET A 286 2.04 -7.67 -4.66
C MET A 286 2.70 -7.83 -6.03
N TYR A 287 3.44 -8.94 -6.23
CA TYR A 287 4.22 -9.20 -7.45
C TYR A 287 3.37 -9.14 -8.72
N LEU A 288 2.18 -9.78 -8.69
CA LEU A 288 1.26 -9.76 -9.83
C LEU A 288 0.64 -8.37 -10.07
N ASN A 289 0.35 -7.62 -9.01
CA ASN A 289 -0.25 -6.27 -9.11
C ASN A 289 0.74 -5.27 -9.69
N ASP A 290 1.99 -5.36 -9.25
CA ASP A 290 3.05 -4.43 -9.62
C ASP A 290 3.59 -4.72 -11.02
N CYS A 291 3.71 -5.98 -11.43
CA CYS A 291 4.02 -6.34 -12.81
C CYS A 291 2.98 -5.80 -13.82
N GLN A 292 1.70 -5.70 -13.44
CA GLN A 292 0.68 -5.04 -14.27
C GLN A 292 0.82 -3.51 -14.33
N ARG A 293 1.66 -2.93 -13.47
CA ARG A 293 1.86 -1.47 -13.29
C ARG A 293 3.32 -1.08 -13.46
N THR A 294 4.07 -1.85 -14.25
CA THR A 294 5.51 -1.64 -14.47
C THR A 294 5.84 -0.20 -14.89
N ALA A 295 4.99 0.45 -15.68
CA ALA A 295 5.16 1.85 -16.08
C ALA A 295 5.24 2.85 -14.90
N PHE A 296 4.67 2.54 -13.73
CA PHE A 296 4.86 3.35 -12.52
C PHE A 296 6.32 3.30 -12.05
N TYR A 297 6.83 2.08 -11.84
CA TYR A 297 8.16 1.83 -11.30
C TYR A 297 9.25 2.31 -12.26
N GLU A 298 9.10 2.01 -13.55
CA GLU A 298 10.00 2.52 -14.60
C GLU A 298 9.97 4.06 -14.65
N GLY A 299 8.80 4.67 -14.47
CA GLY A 299 8.63 6.12 -14.42
C GLY A 299 9.38 6.80 -13.27
N ILE A 300 9.68 6.07 -12.20
CA ILE A 300 10.52 6.52 -11.07
C ILE A 300 11.91 5.87 -11.09
N GLY A 301 12.33 5.28 -12.22
CA GLY A 301 13.68 4.76 -12.41
C GLY A 301 13.97 3.42 -11.72
N LEU A 302 12.94 2.64 -11.41
CA LEU A 302 13.05 1.30 -10.81
C LEU A 302 12.73 0.20 -11.84
N ASP A 303 13.41 -0.93 -11.71
CA ASP A 303 12.95 -2.19 -12.28
C ASP A 303 11.92 -2.83 -11.34
N THR A 304 10.71 -3.07 -11.83
CA THR A 304 9.59 -3.60 -11.04
C THR A 304 9.92 -4.92 -10.35
N LYS A 305 10.55 -5.85 -11.07
CA LYS A 305 10.76 -7.22 -10.57
C LYS A 305 11.87 -7.27 -9.55
N GLU A 306 12.95 -6.51 -9.76
CA GLU A 306 14.04 -6.37 -8.80
C GLU A 306 13.57 -5.63 -7.55
N PHE A 307 12.77 -4.57 -7.70
CA PHE A 307 12.12 -3.87 -6.58
C PHE A 307 11.24 -4.82 -5.77
N ASP A 308 10.33 -5.55 -6.42
CA ASP A 308 9.41 -6.45 -5.72
C ASP A 308 10.15 -7.59 -5.01
N MET A 309 11.16 -8.18 -5.65
CA MET A 309 11.95 -9.23 -5.02
C MET A 309 12.72 -8.71 -3.81
N HIS A 310 13.29 -7.50 -3.88
CA HIS A 310 13.93 -6.88 -2.73
C HIS A 310 12.94 -6.70 -1.56
N VAL A 311 11.75 -6.15 -1.84
CA VAL A 311 10.69 -5.96 -0.84
C VAL A 311 10.25 -7.30 -0.24
N ILE A 312 10.05 -8.34 -1.07
CA ILE A 312 9.65 -9.67 -0.60
C ILE A 312 10.71 -10.26 0.33
N ILE A 313 11.99 -10.21 -0.06
CA ILE A 313 13.10 -10.76 0.72
C ILE A 313 13.19 -10.06 2.08
N GLU A 314 13.21 -8.73 2.10
CA GLU A 314 13.33 -7.98 3.35
C GLU A 314 12.10 -8.16 4.24
N THR A 315 10.89 -8.18 3.66
CA THR A 315 9.67 -8.48 4.42
C THR A 315 9.71 -9.89 5.02
N ASN A 316 10.16 -10.89 4.26
CA ASN A 316 10.26 -12.28 4.71
C ASN A 316 11.30 -12.44 5.84
N ARG A 317 12.42 -11.72 5.77
CA ARG A 317 13.43 -11.65 6.83
C ARG A 317 12.87 -11.01 8.11
N THR A 318 12.11 -9.92 7.98
CA THR A 318 11.45 -9.29 9.14
C THR A 318 10.39 -10.19 9.75
N THR A 319 9.56 -10.84 8.94
CA THR A 319 8.46 -11.69 9.45
C THR A 319 8.98 -12.98 10.08
N ALA A 320 10.13 -13.50 9.64
CA ALA A 320 10.80 -14.65 10.25
C ALA A 320 11.14 -14.44 11.74
N ARG A 321 11.27 -13.19 12.19
CA ARG A 321 11.50 -12.87 13.60
C ARG A 321 10.31 -13.18 14.51
N ILE A 322 9.12 -13.38 13.96
CA ILE A 322 7.89 -13.65 14.73
C ILE A 322 7.24 -14.93 14.26
N PHE A 323 7.08 -15.10 12.95
CA PHE A 323 6.42 -16.26 12.39
C PHE A 323 7.23 -17.54 12.62
N PRO A 324 6.58 -18.65 12.98
CA PRO A 324 7.27 -19.91 13.24
C PRO A 324 7.83 -20.60 12.00
N ALA A 325 7.37 -20.19 10.82
CA ALA A 325 7.94 -20.61 9.55
C ALA A 325 7.64 -19.57 8.48
N VAL A 326 8.58 -19.39 7.56
CA VAL A 326 8.43 -18.51 6.40
C VAL A 326 8.78 -19.25 5.11
N LEU A 327 8.52 -18.61 3.98
CA LEU A 327 8.87 -19.15 2.66
C LEU A 327 10.37 -18.99 2.41
N ASP A 328 10.96 -19.92 1.67
CA ASP A 328 12.33 -19.80 1.16
C ASP A 328 12.33 -18.91 -0.10
N VAL A 329 12.15 -17.60 0.11
CA VAL A 329 11.96 -16.61 -0.97
C VAL A 329 13.26 -16.25 -1.69
N GLU A 330 14.42 -16.50 -1.06
CA GLU A 330 15.74 -16.28 -1.66
C GLU A 330 16.15 -17.43 -2.59
N ASN A 331 15.43 -18.56 -2.53
CA ASN A 331 15.59 -19.63 -3.50
C ASN A 331 15.22 -19.13 -4.91
N PRO A 332 16.11 -19.26 -5.91
CA PRO A 332 15.81 -18.83 -7.28
C PRO A 332 14.55 -19.47 -7.87
N GLU A 333 14.18 -20.67 -7.38
CA GLU A 333 12.93 -21.33 -7.74
C GLU A 333 11.69 -20.53 -7.34
N PHE A 334 11.72 -19.82 -6.22
CA PHE A 334 10.60 -18.99 -5.78
C PHE A 334 10.31 -17.88 -6.79
N LYS A 335 11.34 -17.12 -7.16
CA LYS A 335 11.23 -16.08 -8.20
C LYS A 335 10.77 -16.67 -9.54
N ARG A 336 11.33 -17.80 -9.95
CA ARG A 336 10.92 -18.49 -11.19
C ARG A 336 9.43 -18.83 -11.20
N LYS A 337 8.87 -19.23 -10.06
CA LYS A 337 7.43 -19.50 -9.91
C LYS A 337 6.61 -18.22 -10.01
N LEU A 338 7.02 -17.14 -9.33
CA LEU A 338 6.36 -15.85 -9.44
C LEU A 338 6.34 -15.34 -10.89
N ASP A 339 7.47 -15.44 -11.60
CA ASP A 339 7.57 -15.08 -13.02
C ASP A 339 6.57 -15.86 -13.89
N ARG A 340 6.45 -17.18 -13.67
CA ARG A 340 5.42 -17.99 -14.37
C ARG A 340 3.99 -17.59 -14.01
N MET A 341 3.73 -17.24 -12.74
CA MET A 341 2.42 -16.75 -12.33
C MET A 341 2.06 -15.45 -13.06
N VAL A 342 3.03 -14.57 -13.31
CA VAL A 342 2.83 -13.36 -14.13
C VAL A 342 2.39 -13.72 -15.54
N GLU A 343 3.14 -14.58 -16.23
CA GLU A 343 2.80 -15.03 -17.59
C GLU A 343 1.40 -15.66 -17.65
N ILE A 344 1.05 -16.52 -16.69
CA ILE A 344 -0.27 -17.15 -16.62
C ILE A 344 -1.37 -16.10 -16.38
N ASN A 345 -1.12 -15.15 -15.48
CA ASN A 345 -2.07 -14.09 -15.15
C ASN A 345 -2.33 -13.17 -16.34
N GLU A 346 -1.30 -12.84 -17.13
CA GLU A 346 -1.44 -12.09 -18.38
C GLU A 346 -2.36 -12.81 -19.38
N GLN A 347 -2.24 -14.12 -19.52
CA GLN A 347 -3.16 -14.91 -20.37
C GLN A 347 -4.61 -14.86 -19.84
N ILE A 348 -4.80 -14.95 -18.53
CA ILE A 348 -6.15 -14.86 -17.91
C ILE A 348 -6.79 -13.49 -18.18
N LEU A 349 -5.99 -12.42 -18.11
CA LEU A 349 -6.42 -11.06 -18.40
C LEU A 349 -6.74 -10.88 -19.89
N ALA A 350 -5.87 -11.34 -20.79
CA ALA A 350 -6.08 -11.27 -22.24
C ALA A 350 -7.38 -11.99 -22.67
N ILE A 351 -7.68 -13.15 -22.10
CA ILE A 351 -8.97 -13.83 -22.30
C ILE A 351 -10.15 -13.01 -21.76
N GLY A 352 -9.94 -12.25 -20.69
CA GLY A 352 -10.94 -11.33 -20.16
C GLY A 352 -11.29 -10.20 -21.13
N GLU A 353 -10.29 -9.71 -21.84
CA GLU A 353 -10.39 -8.60 -22.79
C GLU A 353 -10.82 -9.02 -24.20
N SER A 354 -10.83 -10.32 -24.52
CA SER A 354 -11.27 -10.82 -25.82
C SER A 354 -12.74 -10.50 -26.13
N ASP A 355 -13.15 -10.58 -27.39
CA ASP A 355 -14.56 -10.39 -27.80
C ASP A 355 -15.42 -11.66 -27.64
N ASP A 356 -14.88 -12.72 -27.03
CA ASP A 356 -15.61 -13.97 -26.85
C ASP A 356 -16.83 -13.80 -25.91
N ILE A 357 -17.86 -14.64 -26.12
CA ILE A 357 -19.00 -14.70 -25.19
C ILE A 357 -18.55 -15.17 -23.79
N PRO A 358 -19.20 -14.73 -22.70
CA PRO A 358 -18.76 -15.01 -21.32
C PRO A 358 -18.53 -16.49 -21.00
N PHE A 359 -19.37 -17.38 -21.54
CA PHE A 359 -19.21 -18.83 -21.36
C PHE A 359 -17.90 -19.35 -21.95
N VAL A 360 -17.55 -18.91 -23.16
CA VAL A 360 -16.30 -19.29 -23.85
C VAL A 360 -15.10 -18.72 -23.11
N LYS A 361 -15.17 -17.46 -22.64
CA LYS A 361 -14.12 -16.87 -21.79
C LYS A 361 -13.85 -17.70 -20.55
N ASN A 362 -14.90 -18.12 -19.86
CA ASN A 362 -14.78 -18.95 -18.66
C ASN A 362 -14.13 -20.30 -18.97
N LEU A 363 -14.53 -20.96 -20.06
CA LEU A 363 -13.94 -22.23 -20.47
C LEU A 363 -12.45 -22.08 -20.83
N LYS A 364 -12.09 -21.01 -21.56
CA LYS A 364 -10.68 -20.69 -21.89
C LYS A 364 -9.85 -20.37 -20.65
N ARG A 365 -10.44 -19.78 -19.60
CA ARG A 365 -9.74 -19.44 -18.36
C ARG A 365 -9.43 -20.64 -17.47
N ILE A 366 -10.24 -21.70 -17.50
CA ILE A 366 -10.07 -22.88 -16.64
C ILE A 366 -8.62 -23.44 -16.65
N PRO A 367 -8.00 -23.74 -17.80
CA PRO A 367 -6.64 -24.29 -17.81
C PRO A 367 -5.61 -23.33 -17.20
N HIS A 368 -5.75 -22.02 -17.42
CA HIS A 368 -4.84 -21.03 -16.85
C HIS A 368 -5.05 -20.83 -15.34
N ILE A 369 -6.31 -20.85 -14.87
CA ILE A 369 -6.61 -20.82 -13.44
C ILE A 369 -6.04 -22.07 -12.75
N ALA A 370 -6.19 -23.25 -13.38
CA ALA A 370 -5.61 -24.48 -12.87
C ALA A 370 -4.07 -24.41 -12.83
N ALA A 371 -3.43 -23.86 -13.87
CA ALA A 371 -1.98 -23.64 -13.88
C ALA A 371 -1.53 -22.66 -12.79
N LEU A 372 -2.25 -21.55 -12.59
CA LEU A 372 -1.96 -20.57 -11.53
C LEU A 372 -2.09 -21.21 -10.15
N ALA A 373 -3.17 -21.96 -9.91
CA ALA A 373 -3.37 -22.71 -8.67
C ALA A 373 -2.27 -23.75 -8.45
N SER A 374 -1.82 -24.41 -9.51
CA SER A 374 -0.69 -25.36 -9.45
C SER A 374 0.61 -24.69 -9.06
N GLU A 375 0.95 -23.52 -9.64
CA GLU A 375 2.17 -22.80 -9.26
C GLU A 375 2.06 -22.25 -7.82
N LEU A 376 0.88 -21.77 -7.39
CA LEU A 376 0.64 -21.34 -6.02
C LEU A 376 0.86 -22.48 -5.02
N LEU A 377 0.29 -23.65 -5.31
CA LEU A 377 0.48 -24.85 -4.51
C LEU A 377 1.94 -25.28 -4.51
N ALA A 378 2.61 -25.26 -5.66
CA ALA A 378 4.02 -25.63 -5.77
C ALA A 378 4.92 -24.68 -4.97
N ALA A 379 4.66 -23.37 -4.99
CA ALA A 379 5.37 -22.37 -4.18
C ALA A 379 5.10 -22.59 -2.68
N TYR A 380 3.85 -22.86 -2.30
CA TYR A 380 3.47 -23.16 -0.92
C TYR A 380 4.08 -24.45 -0.39
N LEU A 381 4.30 -25.45 -1.24
CA LEU A 381 4.91 -26.74 -0.86
C LEU A 381 6.44 -26.74 -0.88
N MET A 382 7.09 -25.64 -1.28
CA MET A 382 8.55 -25.50 -1.14
C MET A 382 8.96 -25.67 0.32
N LYS A 383 10.14 -26.26 0.53
CA LYS A 383 10.69 -26.49 1.88
C LYS A 383 10.73 -25.14 2.63
N PRO A 384 10.03 -25.00 3.77
CA PRO A 384 10.04 -23.76 4.51
C PRO A 384 11.36 -23.52 5.23
N ILE A 385 11.58 -22.26 5.61
CA ILE A 385 12.58 -21.89 6.60
C ILE A 385 11.86 -21.86 7.94
N GLU A 386 12.32 -22.71 8.87
CA GLU A 386 11.86 -22.70 10.25
C GLU A 386 12.40 -21.45 10.95
N SER A 387 11.53 -20.77 11.69
CA SER A 387 11.84 -19.48 12.31
C SER A 387 10.99 -19.30 13.58
N GLY A 388 10.95 -18.10 14.17
CA GLY A 388 10.09 -17.85 15.33
C GLY A 388 10.50 -16.63 16.13
N SER A 389 9.63 -16.27 17.08
CA SER A 389 9.83 -15.23 18.10
C SER A 389 11.03 -15.54 18.99
N VAL A 390 12.23 -15.30 18.46
CA VAL A 390 13.44 -15.22 19.25
C VAL A 390 13.44 -13.85 19.92
N ASP A 391 12.86 -13.75 21.12
CA ASP A 391 13.18 -12.61 22.01
C ASP A 391 14.68 -12.59 22.38
N PHE A 392 15.39 -13.68 22.05
CA PHE A 392 16.84 -13.77 22.06
C PHE A 392 17.34 -14.40 20.76
N ALA A 393 17.62 -13.57 19.75
CA ALA A 393 18.61 -13.98 18.78
C ALA A 393 19.97 -13.96 19.50
N GLU A 394 20.63 -15.11 19.66
CA GLU A 394 22.08 -15.18 19.96
C GLU A 394 22.94 -14.59 18.82
N PHE A 395 22.31 -13.98 17.82
CA PHE A 395 22.92 -13.34 16.67
C PHE A 395 22.40 -11.90 16.56
N GLU A 396 22.80 -11.04 17.49
CA GLU A 396 23.03 -9.64 17.13
C GLU A 396 24.43 -9.54 16.54
N PRO A 397 24.61 -9.38 15.22
CA PRO A 397 25.84 -8.81 14.72
C PRO A 397 25.91 -7.40 15.31
N GLY A 398 26.84 -7.19 16.24
CA GLY A 398 27.06 -5.88 16.83
C GLY A 398 27.14 -4.82 15.74
N LEU A 399 26.41 -3.72 15.94
CA LEU A 399 26.53 -2.51 15.13
C LEU A 399 28.03 -2.15 15.03
N VAL A 400 28.61 -2.41 13.87
CA VAL A 400 29.91 -1.84 13.50
C VAL A 400 29.57 -0.54 12.79
N TYR A 401 29.95 0.57 13.43
CA TYR A 401 29.69 1.97 13.11
C TYR A 401 29.50 2.33 11.65
#